data_AF-A0A2S7Q0L5-F1
#
_entry.id   AF-A0A2S7Q0L5-F1
#
_cell.length_a   1.000
_cell.length_b   1.000
_cell.length_c   1.000
_cell.angle_alpha   90.00
_cell.angle_beta   90.00
_cell.angle_gamma   90.00
#
_symmetry.space_group_name_H-M   'P 1'
#
loop_
_entity.id
_entity.type
_entity.pdbx_description
1 polymer ?
#
loop_
_entity_poly.entity_id
_entity_poly.type
_entity_poly.pdbx_seq_one_letter_code
_entity_poly.pdbx_strand_id
1 'polypeptide(L)'
;MESAKLYAEFAKIAAKNEFAWNKDVAKTLDAEKIATVGKRNRTICEPYPLLMNAFNTVNMAASCIITSSQCFPIVPKLAAHHLKIPLLDSPRPITLLGGLTSFGGAGNNYSLHAVTEMTRQLRKRDKGQKGLILANGGVLTYQHALCLSSEPRTDGKTYQESNPLPPLVDIPPPNLVESVGDGMWKAVIETYTVQYSRKNEPQQGFIIGRLKDSGERFVANTGDKITLKALVKSADDEVIGKEGWVWKEEDGDRNLFGFEQGPRL
;
A
#
# COMPACT_ATOMS: atom_id res chain seq x y z
N MET A 1 7.67 4.51 -11.48
CA MET A 1 7.21 5.82 -12.00
C MET A 1 5.74 6.13 -11.63
N GLU A 2 4.76 5.30 -11.97
CA GLU A 2 3.32 5.56 -11.73
C GLU A 2 2.98 6.03 -10.29
N SER A 3 3.43 5.29 -9.26
CA SER A 3 3.19 5.64 -7.85
C SER A 3 3.70 7.04 -7.47
N ALA A 4 4.78 7.51 -8.11
CA ALA A 4 5.34 8.83 -7.87
C ALA A 4 4.50 9.95 -8.48
N LYS A 5 3.96 9.74 -9.69
CA LYS A 5 3.02 10.65 -10.33
C LYS A 5 1.75 10.80 -9.49
N LEU A 6 1.22 9.68 -9.01
CA LEU A 6 0.06 9.64 -8.13
C LEU A 6 0.29 10.48 -6.86
N TYR A 7 1.41 10.27 -6.17
CA TYR A 7 1.73 11.01 -4.94
C TYR A 7 2.09 12.48 -5.20
N ALA A 8 2.55 12.84 -6.41
CA ALA A 8 2.73 14.24 -6.80
C ALA A 8 1.38 14.99 -6.92
N GLU A 9 0.34 14.36 -7.48
CA GLU A 9 -1.01 14.95 -7.46
C GLU A 9 -1.56 15.14 -6.05
N PHE A 10 -1.25 14.21 -5.14
CA PHE A 10 -1.62 14.34 -3.74
C PHE A 10 -0.85 15.48 -3.05
N ALA A 11 0.45 15.61 -3.31
CA ALA A 11 1.26 16.72 -2.81
C ALA A 11 0.73 18.08 -3.26
N LYS A 12 0.30 18.23 -4.53
CA LYS A 12 -0.34 19.46 -5.05
C LYS A 12 -1.62 19.84 -4.30
N ILE A 13 -2.36 18.87 -3.76
CA ILE A 13 -3.59 19.09 -2.98
C ILE A 13 -3.24 19.46 -1.54
N ALA A 14 -2.34 18.69 -0.89
CA ALA A 14 -1.85 19.00 0.45
C ALA A 14 -1.18 20.39 0.54
N ALA A 15 -0.40 20.77 -0.48
CA ALA A 15 0.25 22.08 -0.60
C ALA A 15 -0.72 23.28 -0.55
N LYS A 16 -2.00 23.07 -0.88
CA LYS A 16 -3.06 24.09 -0.84
C LYS A 16 -3.88 24.04 0.44
N ASN A 17 -3.96 22.87 1.09
CA ASN A 17 -4.72 22.67 2.32
C ASN A 17 -4.09 23.42 3.51
N GLU A 18 -4.87 24.12 4.31
CA GLU A 18 -4.39 24.83 5.51
C GLU A 18 -4.08 23.90 6.69
N PHE A 19 -4.75 22.74 6.76
CA PHE A 19 -4.57 21.75 7.83
C PHE A 19 -3.46 20.73 7.53
N ALA A 20 -2.80 20.81 6.38
CA ALA A 20 -1.70 19.90 6.02
C ALA A 20 -0.45 20.20 6.87
N TRP A 21 -0.01 19.22 7.65
CA TRP A 21 1.18 19.31 8.50
C TRP A 21 2.44 19.69 7.69
N ASN A 22 2.62 19.05 6.54
CA ASN A 22 3.83 19.17 5.72
C ASN A 22 3.61 20.04 4.47
N LYS A 23 2.72 21.04 4.57
CA LYS A 23 2.30 21.90 3.45
C LYS A 23 3.46 22.47 2.63
N ASP A 24 4.49 23.00 3.30
CA ASP A 24 5.63 23.62 2.61
C ASP A 24 6.55 22.60 1.94
N VAL A 25 6.72 21.41 2.52
CA VAL A 25 7.39 20.30 1.86
C VAL A 25 6.59 19.87 0.63
N ALA A 26 5.27 19.70 0.76
CA ALA A 26 4.38 19.28 -0.31
C ALA A 26 4.42 20.21 -1.53
N LYS A 27 4.57 21.54 -1.34
CA LYS A 27 4.78 22.51 -2.44
C LYS A 27 6.01 22.21 -3.30
N THR A 28 7.03 21.55 -2.74
CA THR A 28 8.30 21.28 -3.42
C THR A 28 8.36 19.91 -4.08
N LEU A 29 7.36 19.04 -3.85
CA LEU A 29 7.34 17.67 -4.35
C LEU A 29 6.74 17.58 -5.75
N ASP A 30 7.40 16.81 -6.60
CA ASP A 30 6.98 16.41 -7.93
C ASP A 30 7.26 14.91 -8.12
N ALA A 31 6.82 14.34 -9.25
CA ALA A 31 6.95 12.91 -9.50
C ALA A 31 8.42 12.44 -9.56
N GLU A 32 9.33 13.31 -10.02
CA GLU A 32 10.76 13.00 -10.11
C GLU A 32 11.39 12.93 -8.72
N LYS A 33 11.19 13.94 -7.87
CA LYS A 33 11.69 13.96 -6.48
C LYS A 33 11.13 12.84 -5.62
N ILE A 34 9.85 12.48 -5.81
CA ILE A 34 9.21 11.37 -5.08
C ILE A 34 9.78 10.02 -5.54
N ALA A 35 10.08 9.86 -6.83
CA ALA A 35 10.69 8.64 -7.38
C ALA A 35 12.20 8.51 -7.05
N THR A 36 12.93 9.63 -7.01
CA THR A 36 14.39 9.64 -6.88
C THR A 36 14.83 9.26 -5.48
N VAL A 37 15.52 8.13 -5.37
CA VAL A 37 16.14 7.65 -4.13
C VAL A 37 17.34 8.52 -3.77
N GLY A 38 17.47 8.88 -2.50
CA GLY A 38 18.63 9.66 -2.02
C GLY A 38 18.63 9.89 -0.50
N LYS A 39 19.60 10.65 0.01
CA LYS A 39 19.80 10.86 1.46
C LYS A 39 18.57 11.38 2.22
N ARG A 40 17.69 12.14 1.55
CA ARG A 40 16.40 12.64 2.11
C ARG A 40 15.17 11.83 1.67
N ASN A 41 15.34 10.88 0.76
CA ASN A 41 14.29 10.01 0.22
C ASN A 41 14.83 8.58 0.04
N ARG A 42 15.31 7.95 1.11
CA ARG A 42 15.91 6.61 1.04
C ARG A 42 14.84 5.56 0.74
N THR A 43 15.23 4.42 0.17
CA THR A 43 14.38 3.21 0.12
C THR A 43 14.03 2.77 1.54
N ILE A 44 12.75 2.45 1.76
CA ILE A 44 12.24 1.90 3.03
C ILE A 44 12.12 0.39 2.88
N CYS A 45 11.30 0.00 1.91
CA CYS A 45 11.18 -1.35 1.39
C CYS A 45 11.01 -1.30 -0.12
N GLU A 46 11.25 -2.42 -0.82
CA GLU A 46 10.95 -2.49 -2.25
C GLU A 46 9.42 -2.47 -2.48
N PRO A 47 8.84 -1.65 -3.38
CA PRO A 47 9.46 -0.66 -4.28
C PRO A 47 9.26 0.81 -3.85
N TYR A 48 9.15 1.08 -2.54
CA TYR A 48 8.70 2.37 -1.99
C TYR A 48 9.83 3.13 -1.26
N PRO A 49 10.32 4.25 -1.82
CA PRO A 49 11.15 5.20 -1.08
C PRO A 49 10.33 5.99 -0.06
N LEU A 50 11.01 6.66 0.87
CA LEU A 50 10.41 7.33 2.03
C LEU A 50 9.22 8.26 1.67
N LEU A 51 9.31 9.00 0.58
CA LEU A 51 8.24 9.92 0.10
C LEU A 51 7.05 9.20 -0.55
N MET A 52 7.03 7.87 -0.63
CA MET A 52 5.86 7.04 -0.94
C MET A 52 5.25 6.33 0.29
N ASN A 53 5.84 6.53 1.47
CA ASN A 53 5.38 5.94 2.72
C ASN A 53 4.74 7.02 3.62
N ALA A 54 3.81 6.66 4.50
CA ALA A 54 3.31 7.58 5.53
C ALA A 54 4.34 7.83 6.65
N PHE A 55 4.33 9.04 7.22
CA PHE A 55 5.12 9.38 8.39
C PHE A 55 4.27 9.22 9.66
N ASN A 56 4.69 8.34 10.57
CA ASN A 56 3.89 7.99 11.77
C ASN A 56 3.93 9.04 12.90
N THR A 57 4.75 10.09 12.79
CA THR A 57 5.09 11.01 13.90
C THR A 57 4.23 12.27 13.96
N VAL A 58 2.94 12.17 13.66
CA VAL A 58 2.02 13.33 13.54
C VAL A 58 0.67 13.08 14.21
N ASN A 59 0.42 13.75 15.35
CA ASN A 59 -0.81 13.64 16.14
C ASN A 59 -1.96 14.51 15.60
N MET A 60 -2.29 14.31 14.33
CA MET A 60 -3.54 14.77 13.71
C MET A 60 -4.02 13.64 12.84
N ALA A 61 -5.31 13.44 12.71
CA ALA A 61 -5.78 12.23 12.10
C ALA A 61 -7.16 12.54 11.63
N ALA A 62 -7.40 12.40 10.30
CA ALA A 62 -8.69 12.20 9.61
C ALA A 62 -8.63 12.33 8.03
N SER A 63 -9.57 11.74 7.21
CA SER A 63 -9.51 11.58 5.70
C SER A 63 -10.86 11.59 4.94
N CYS A 64 -10.85 11.47 3.58
CA CYS A 64 -11.82 11.28 2.45
C CYS A 64 -11.26 11.94 1.13
N ILE A 65 -11.70 11.74 -0.14
CA ILE A 65 -12.79 10.99 -0.81
C ILE A 65 -12.22 10.19 -2.02
N ILE A 66 -12.75 9.00 -2.32
CA ILE A 66 -12.05 7.85 -2.98
C ILE A 66 -10.63 7.62 -2.39
N THR A 67 -10.36 8.26 -1.25
CA THR A 67 -9.22 7.95 -0.42
C THR A 67 -9.58 6.70 0.34
N SER A 68 -9.02 5.59 -0.11
CA SER A 68 -8.38 4.66 0.81
C SER A 68 -7.55 5.41 1.87
N SER A 69 -7.29 4.81 3.04
CA SER A 69 -6.27 5.36 3.94
C SER A 69 -4.89 5.14 3.31
N GLN A 70 -4.32 6.22 2.77
CA GLN A 70 -3.21 6.14 1.82
C GLN A 70 -1.85 6.08 2.52
N CYS A 71 -1.64 5.05 3.35
CA CYS A 71 -0.32 4.77 3.92
C CYS A 71 0.71 4.42 2.83
N PHE A 72 0.23 3.75 1.76
CA PHE A 72 1.04 3.21 0.66
C PHE A 72 0.29 3.34 -0.69
N PRO A 73 0.98 3.37 -1.84
CA PRO A 73 0.36 3.55 -3.15
C PRO A 73 -0.58 2.42 -3.59
N ILE A 74 -0.51 1.22 -3.01
CA ILE A 74 -1.38 0.09 -3.39
C ILE A 74 -2.86 0.33 -3.06
N VAL A 75 -3.14 0.97 -1.93
CA VAL A 75 -4.49 1.15 -1.39
C VAL A 75 -5.37 2.01 -2.32
N PRO A 76 -4.93 3.19 -2.85
CA PRO A 76 -5.70 3.96 -3.83
C PRO A 76 -5.77 3.29 -5.20
N LYS A 77 -4.75 2.52 -5.60
CA LYS A 77 -4.74 1.79 -6.89
C LYS A 77 -5.83 0.74 -6.93
N LEU A 78 -5.97 -0.07 -5.88
CA LEU A 78 -7.03 -1.08 -5.78
C LEU A 78 -8.42 -0.44 -5.81
N ALA A 79 -8.62 0.68 -5.09
CA ALA A 79 -9.87 1.42 -5.10
C ALA A 79 -10.20 2.00 -6.49
N ALA A 80 -9.23 2.65 -7.14
CA ALA A 80 -9.39 3.22 -8.49
C ALA A 80 -9.67 2.13 -9.54
N HIS A 81 -8.94 1.02 -9.49
CA HIS A 81 -9.15 -0.14 -10.36
C HIS A 81 -10.56 -0.73 -10.20
N HIS A 82 -10.97 -1.02 -8.96
CA HIS A 82 -12.29 -1.60 -8.68
C HIS A 82 -13.45 -0.66 -9.10
N LEU A 83 -13.31 0.64 -8.85
CA LEU A 83 -14.31 1.65 -9.23
C LEU A 83 -14.23 2.10 -10.70
N LYS A 84 -13.26 1.59 -11.46
CA LYS A 84 -12.97 1.97 -12.87
C LYS A 84 -12.73 3.49 -13.04
N ILE A 85 -11.97 4.07 -12.11
CA ILE A 85 -11.62 5.49 -12.09
C ILE A 85 -10.16 5.65 -12.54
N PRO A 86 -9.82 6.60 -13.43
CA PRO A 86 -8.43 6.86 -13.81
C PRO A 86 -7.56 7.14 -12.59
N LEU A 87 -6.42 6.46 -12.49
CA LEU A 87 -5.49 6.66 -11.36
C LEU A 87 -4.76 8.00 -11.47
N LEU A 88 -4.37 8.35 -12.69
CA LEU A 88 -3.74 9.62 -13.07
C LEU A 88 -4.72 10.41 -13.93
N ASP A 89 -4.60 11.75 -13.88
CA ASP A 89 -5.38 12.67 -14.72
C ASP A 89 -6.92 12.48 -14.66
N SER A 90 -7.41 11.96 -13.53
CA SER A 90 -8.84 11.77 -13.29
C SER A 90 -9.59 13.10 -13.37
N PRO A 91 -10.76 13.16 -14.03
CA PRO A 91 -11.57 14.38 -14.12
C PRO A 91 -12.08 14.88 -12.75
N ARG A 92 -11.97 14.05 -11.70
CA ARG A 92 -12.17 14.42 -10.30
C ARG A 92 -11.02 13.87 -9.45
N PRO A 93 -10.36 14.68 -8.60
CA PRO A 93 -9.30 14.20 -7.72
C PRO A 93 -9.74 13.01 -6.85
N ILE A 94 -8.89 11.98 -6.75
CA ILE A 94 -9.13 10.82 -5.87
C ILE A 94 -8.64 11.05 -4.43
N THR A 95 -8.43 12.32 -4.05
CA THR A 95 -8.25 12.77 -2.67
C THR A 95 -8.74 14.19 -2.47
N LEU A 96 -9.22 14.52 -1.26
CA LEU A 96 -9.51 15.90 -0.86
C LEU A 96 -8.37 16.55 -0.06
N LEU A 97 -7.57 15.74 0.63
CA LEU A 97 -6.58 16.24 1.58
C LEU A 97 -5.16 16.22 1.04
N GLY A 98 -4.86 15.32 0.10
CA GLY A 98 -3.51 15.11 -0.41
C GLY A 98 -2.76 13.94 0.23
N GLY A 99 -3.46 12.91 0.69
CA GLY A 99 -2.86 11.65 1.18
C GLY A 99 -2.08 11.77 2.49
N LEU A 100 -1.85 10.65 3.18
CA LEU A 100 -1.16 10.65 4.48
C LEU A 100 0.28 11.19 4.41
N THR A 101 0.98 10.93 3.32
CA THR A 101 2.39 11.31 3.16
C THR A 101 2.59 12.83 3.02
N SER A 102 1.66 13.55 2.38
CA SER A 102 1.78 15.01 2.18
C SER A 102 0.88 15.84 3.08
N PHE A 103 -0.34 15.38 3.37
CA PHE A 103 -1.22 16.03 4.36
C PHE A 103 -0.71 15.78 5.80
N GLY A 104 -0.18 14.58 6.07
CA GLY A 104 0.23 14.14 7.40
C GLY A 104 -0.94 13.60 8.24
N GLY A 105 -0.70 12.52 8.98
CA GLY A 105 -1.55 12.17 10.12
C GLY A 105 -1.26 10.82 10.75
N ALA A 106 -1.72 10.63 11.99
CA ALA A 106 -1.72 9.34 12.67
C ALA A 106 -2.72 8.44 11.94
N GLY A 107 -2.19 7.44 11.24
CA GLY A 107 -2.92 6.70 10.19
C GLY A 107 -4.27 6.14 10.64
N ASN A 108 -4.42 5.76 11.91
CA ASN A 108 -5.63 5.15 12.45
C ASN A 108 -6.87 6.06 12.32
N ASN A 109 -6.84 7.26 12.91
CA ASN A 109 -7.94 8.20 12.76
C ASN A 109 -7.83 9.01 11.46
N TYR A 110 -6.95 8.71 10.47
CA TYR A 110 -7.01 9.26 9.09
C TYR A 110 -8.27 8.79 8.34
N SER A 111 -9.49 8.94 8.89
CA SER A 111 -10.76 8.70 8.18
C SER A 111 -11.92 9.71 8.42
N LEU A 112 -11.78 10.72 9.28
CA LEU A 112 -12.83 11.73 9.63
C LEU A 112 -12.63 13.22 9.09
N HIS A 113 -11.47 13.64 8.53
CA HIS A 113 -11.08 15.08 8.32
C HIS A 113 -11.59 15.51 6.97
N ALA A 114 -11.67 14.56 6.04
CA ALA A 114 -12.46 14.74 4.87
C ALA A 114 -13.82 14.05 4.94
N VAL A 115 -14.23 13.39 6.04
CA VAL A 115 -15.67 13.40 6.40
C VAL A 115 -16.05 14.86 6.67
N THR A 116 -15.24 15.57 7.46
CA THR A 116 -15.37 17.01 7.70
C THR A 116 -15.23 17.84 6.41
N GLU A 117 -14.17 17.66 5.61
CA GLU A 117 -13.94 18.41 4.37
C GLU A 117 -14.94 18.05 3.25
N MET A 118 -15.36 16.78 3.11
CA MET A 118 -16.45 16.43 2.20
C MET A 118 -17.77 17.05 2.68
N THR A 119 -18.05 17.04 3.97
CA THR A 119 -19.22 17.74 4.53
C THR A 119 -19.15 19.24 4.24
N ARG A 120 -17.97 19.88 4.35
CA ARG A 120 -17.76 21.28 3.97
C ARG A 120 -17.97 21.51 2.47
N GLN A 121 -17.46 20.64 1.60
CA GLN A 121 -17.61 20.79 0.13
C GLN A 121 -19.05 20.52 -0.34
N LEU A 122 -19.71 19.47 0.16
CA LEU A 122 -21.12 19.19 -0.15
C LEU A 122 -22.05 20.33 0.29
N ARG A 123 -21.76 20.97 1.43
CA ARG A 123 -22.52 22.14 1.91
C ARG A 123 -22.34 23.38 1.04
N LYS A 124 -21.20 23.53 0.36
CA LYS A 124 -20.98 24.62 -0.63
C LYS A 124 -21.77 24.42 -1.93
N ARG A 125 -22.11 23.17 -2.28
CA ARG A 125 -22.86 22.79 -3.50
C ARG A 125 -22.23 23.23 -4.83
N ASP A 126 -20.97 23.66 -4.82
CA ASP A 126 -20.22 24.18 -5.97
C ASP A 126 -19.52 23.09 -6.80
N LYS A 127 -19.06 22.02 -6.13
CA LYS A 127 -18.22 20.95 -6.73
C LYS A 127 -18.92 19.60 -6.89
N GLY A 128 -20.18 19.50 -6.48
CA GLY A 128 -20.99 18.29 -6.59
C GLY A 128 -21.94 18.09 -5.42
N GLN A 129 -22.83 17.10 -5.58
CA GLN A 129 -23.92 16.80 -4.64
C GLN A 129 -23.71 15.48 -3.88
N LYS A 130 -22.73 14.66 -4.27
CA LYS A 130 -22.53 13.29 -3.76
C LYS A 130 -21.04 12.98 -3.59
N GLY A 131 -20.72 12.15 -2.61
CA GLY A 131 -19.35 11.75 -2.32
C GLY A 131 -19.23 10.35 -1.71
N LEU A 132 -18.26 9.56 -2.21
CA LEU A 132 -17.82 8.26 -1.70
C LEU A 132 -16.49 8.34 -0.91
N ILE A 133 -16.47 7.70 0.25
CA ILE A 133 -15.39 7.63 1.24
C ILE A 133 -14.94 6.17 1.38
N LEU A 134 -13.64 5.90 1.56
CA LEU A 134 -13.08 4.55 1.64
C LEU A 134 -12.06 4.40 2.80
N ALA A 135 -12.51 4.27 4.04
CA ALA A 135 -11.63 4.12 5.19
C ALA A 135 -11.00 2.71 5.26
N ASN A 136 -9.73 2.58 4.87
CA ASN A 136 -8.95 1.33 4.98
C ASN A 136 -8.30 1.20 6.38
N GLY A 137 -8.13 -0.03 6.86
CA GLY A 137 -7.45 -0.36 8.11
C GLY A 137 -6.65 -1.67 8.02
N GLY A 138 -5.59 -1.78 8.83
CA GLY A 138 -4.67 -2.92 8.80
C GLY A 138 -3.91 -3.03 7.47
N VAL A 139 -3.70 -4.26 7.00
CA VAL A 139 -3.00 -4.59 5.75
C VAL A 139 -3.98 -4.88 4.61
N LEU A 140 -4.92 -3.94 4.36
CA LEU A 140 -6.15 -4.16 3.57
C LEU A 140 -7.15 -5.13 4.24
N THR A 141 -7.04 -5.32 5.56
CA THR A 141 -7.88 -6.24 6.35
C THR A 141 -9.27 -5.67 6.63
N TYR A 142 -9.36 -4.34 6.83
CA TYR A 142 -10.60 -3.65 7.16
C TYR A 142 -10.87 -2.56 6.13
N GLN A 143 -12.13 -2.40 5.73
CA GLN A 143 -12.56 -1.40 4.77
C GLN A 143 -13.97 -0.93 5.13
N HIS A 144 -14.14 0.37 5.34
CA HIS A 144 -15.44 1.00 5.53
C HIS A 144 -15.73 1.97 4.40
N ALA A 145 -16.93 1.88 3.82
CA ALA A 145 -17.41 2.85 2.84
C ALA A 145 -18.43 3.80 3.48
N LEU A 146 -18.36 5.10 3.16
CA LEU A 146 -19.39 6.06 3.55
C LEU A 146 -19.79 6.89 2.32
N CYS A 147 -21.11 6.97 2.09
CA CYS A 147 -21.68 7.77 1.02
C CYS A 147 -22.39 8.98 1.62
N LEU A 148 -21.96 10.18 1.25
CA LEU A 148 -22.55 11.45 1.69
C LEU A 148 -23.21 12.17 0.53
N SER A 149 -24.27 12.95 0.80
CA SER A 149 -24.91 13.81 -0.19
C SER A 149 -25.41 15.11 0.46
N SER A 150 -25.55 16.16 -0.36
CA SER A 150 -26.27 17.39 0.00
C SER A 150 -27.76 17.36 -0.38
N GLU A 151 -28.23 16.22 -0.89
CA GLU A 151 -29.63 15.98 -1.25
C GLU A 151 -30.20 14.82 -0.42
N PRO A 152 -31.50 14.86 -0.05
CA PRO A 152 -32.16 13.73 0.58
C PRO A 152 -32.30 12.56 -0.41
N ARG A 153 -32.49 11.35 0.12
CA ARG A 153 -32.89 10.20 -0.70
C ARG A 153 -34.25 10.46 -1.35
N THR A 154 -34.36 10.15 -2.64
CA THR A 154 -35.60 10.26 -3.43
C THR A 154 -36.29 8.92 -3.66
N ASP A 155 -35.69 7.80 -3.21
CA ASP A 155 -36.19 6.44 -3.46
C ASP A 155 -37.13 5.90 -2.38
N GLY A 156 -37.57 6.75 -1.44
CA GLY A 156 -38.51 6.41 -0.37
C GLY A 156 -37.98 5.44 0.69
N LYS A 157 -36.72 4.99 0.60
CA LYS A 157 -36.12 4.04 1.53
C LYS A 157 -35.46 4.74 2.71
N THR A 158 -35.49 4.09 3.87
CA THR A 158 -34.74 4.52 5.06
C THR A 158 -33.22 4.44 4.82
N TYR A 159 -32.46 5.15 5.65
CA TYR A 159 -31.02 4.91 5.76
C TYR A 159 -30.77 3.58 6.48
N GLN A 160 -29.63 2.96 6.19
CA GLN A 160 -29.22 1.72 6.85
C GLN A 160 -28.80 2.03 8.29
N GLU A 161 -29.37 1.32 9.26
CA GLU A 161 -29.02 1.45 10.69
C GLU A 161 -27.80 0.59 11.07
N SER A 162 -27.39 -0.33 10.20
CA SER A 162 -26.27 -1.26 10.38
C SER A 162 -25.52 -1.51 9.07
N ASN A 163 -24.35 -2.14 9.15
CA ASN A 163 -23.58 -2.53 7.97
C ASN A 163 -24.35 -3.58 7.15
N PRO A 164 -24.63 -3.38 5.85
CA PRO A 164 -25.32 -4.36 5.02
C PRO A 164 -24.47 -5.59 4.66
N LEU A 165 -23.17 -5.57 4.94
CA LEU A 165 -22.26 -6.69 4.76
C LEU A 165 -21.90 -7.34 6.11
N PRO A 166 -21.63 -8.65 6.15
CA PRO A 166 -21.14 -9.31 7.36
C PRO A 166 -19.79 -8.69 7.81
N PRO A 167 -19.46 -8.77 9.11
CA PRO A 167 -18.21 -8.21 9.64
C PRO A 167 -16.96 -8.93 9.12
N LEU A 168 -17.12 -10.18 8.67
CA LEU A 168 -16.10 -10.99 8.01
C LEU A 168 -16.71 -11.54 6.71
N VAL A 169 -15.94 -11.52 5.62
CA VAL A 169 -16.33 -12.18 4.38
C VAL A 169 -15.82 -13.62 4.45
N ASP A 170 -16.72 -14.59 4.22
CA ASP A 170 -16.38 -16.01 4.22
C ASP A 170 -15.63 -16.37 2.92
N ILE A 171 -14.31 -16.20 2.95
CA ILE A 171 -13.39 -16.58 1.89
C ILE A 171 -12.38 -17.54 2.53
N PRO A 172 -12.26 -18.80 2.05
CA PRO A 172 -11.30 -19.74 2.61
C PRO A 172 -9.87 -19.19 2.42
N PRO A 173 -9.03 -19.20 3.47
CA PRO A 173 -7.64 -18.78 3.33
C PRO A 173 -6.90 -19.74 2.37
N PRO A 174 -5.87 -19.25 1.65
CA PRO A 174 -4.99 -20.14 0.90
C PRO A 174 -4.23 -21.07 1.86
N ASN A 175 -4.01 -22.32 1.47
CA ASN A 175 -3.09 -23.20 2.19
C ASN A 175 -1.71 -22.54 2.31
N LEU A 176 -1.17 -22.56 3.52
CA LEU A 176 0.14 -22.03 3.86
C LEU A 176 0.98 -23.15 4.49
N VAL A 177 2.13 -23.41 3.89
CA VAL A 177 3.20 -24.23 4.45
C VAL A 177 4.03 -23.35 5.38
N GLU A 178 3.83 -23.50 6.68
CA GLU A 178 4.55 -22.73 7.71
C GLU A 178 6.04 -23.10 7.74
N SER A 179 6.35 -24.40 7.67
CA SER A 179 7.70 -24.93 7.50
C SER A 179 7.71 -25.98 6.40
N VAL A 180 8.67 -25.89 5.47
CA VAL A 180 8.84 -26.89 4.39
C VAL A 180 9.50 -28.20 4.87
N GLY A 181 9.85 -28.30 6.16
CA GLY A 181 10.50 -29.46 6.75
C GLY A 181 11.91 -29.69 6.23
N ASP A 182 12.41 -30.90 6.44
CA ASP A 182 13.77 -31.28 6.05
C ASP A 182 13.91 -31.45 4.52
N GLY A 183 15.04 -31.01 3.99
CA GLY A 183 15.35 -31.08 2.56
C GLY A 183 15.12 -29.76 1.80
N MET A 184 15.03 -29.87 0.48
CA MET A 184 14.98 -28.74 -0.44
C MET A 184 13.94 -28.94 -1.52
N TRP A 185 13.04 -27.98 -1.65
CA TRP A 185 11.84 -28.07 -2.48
C TRP A 185 11.89 -27.03 -3.60
N LYS A 186 11.47 -27.43 -4.80
CA LYS A 186 11.39 -26.49 -5.93
C LYS A 186 10.24 -25.51 -5.71
N ALA A 187 10.51 -24.23 -5.95
CA ALA A 187 9.56 -23.17 -5.72
C ALA A 187 9.60 -22.09 -6.81
N VAL A 188 8.54 -21.28 -6.85
CA VAL A 188 8.39 -20.09 -7.71
C VAL A 188 8.08 -18.88 -6.83
N ILE A 189 8.71 -17.74 -7.10
CA ILE A 189 8.39 -16.46 -6.42
C ILE A 189 7.02 -15.95 -6.90
N GLU A 190 6.06 -15.76 -6.00
CA GLU A 190 4.76 -15.14 -6.31
C GLU A 190 4.79 -13.62 -6.04
N THR A 191 5.42 -13.19 -4.94
CA THR A 191 5.71 -11.78 -4.65
C THR A 191 6.82 -11.66 -3.60
N TYR A 192 7.42 -10.48 -3.47
CA TYR A 192 8.49 -10.24 -2.52
C TYR A 192 8.55 -8.77 -2.07
N THR A 193 9.31 -8.52 -1.02
CA THR A 193 9.83 -7.18 -0.69
C THR A 193 11.20 -7.30 -0.03
N VAL A 194 11.94 -6.19 0.04
CA VAL A 194 13.28 -6.13 0.64
C VAL A 194 13.32 -5.02 1.67
N GLN A 195 13.84 -5.30 2.87
CA GLN A 195 14.11 -4.31 3.91
C GLN A 195 15.46 -3.64 3.67
N TYR A 196 15.50 -2.30 3.80
CA TYR A 196 16.71 -1.50 3.62
C TYR A 196 17.16 -0.78 4.89
N SER A 197 18.48 -0.71 5.07
CA SER A 197 19.15 0.04 6.14
C SER A 197 18.92 1.56 5.99
N ARG A 198 19.20 2.33 7.05
CA ARG A 198 19.17 3.80 6.96
C ARG A 198 20.20 4.38 5.97
N LYS A 199 21.20 3.58 5.54
CA LYS A 199 22.20 3.94 4.53
C LYS A 199 21.82 3.49 3.11
N ASN A 200 20.60 2.98 2.91
CA ASN A 200 20.10 2.48 1.62
C ASN A 200 20.72 1.14 1.16
N GLU A 201 21.19 0.32 2.11
CA GLU A 201 21.76 -1.02 1.85
C GLU A 201 20.67 -2.09 2.06
N PRO A 202 20.49 -3.06 1.15
CA PRO A 202 19.62 -4.22 1.38
C PRO A 202 20.06 -5.01 2.62
N GLN A 203 19.11 -5.41 3.46
CA GLN A 203 19.40 -6.19 4.67
C GLN A 203 18.78 -7.59 4.65
N GLN A 204 17.52 -7.70 4.24
CA GLN A 204 16.75 -8.94 4.25
C GLN A 204 15.66 -8.88 3.18
N GLY A 205 15.54 -9.93 2.36
CA GLY A 205 14.38 -10.12 1.50
C GLY A 205 13.34 -11.02 2.15
N PHE A 206 12.06 -10.73 1.91
CA PHE A 206 10.91 -11.51 2.34
C PHE A 206 10.14 -11.92 1.08
N ILE A 207 9.88 -13.21 0.94
CA ILE A 207 9.30 -13.83 -0.26
C ILE A 207 8.02 -14.56 0.14
N ILE A 208 6.96 -14.35 -0.63
CA ILE A 208 5.85 -15.30 -0.73
C ILE A 208 6.09 -16.10 -2.00
N GLY A 209 6.28 -17.40 -1.84
CA GLY A 209 6.49 -18.32 -2.95
C GLY A 209 5.43 -19.41 -2.98
N ARG A 210 5.46 -20.21 -4.05
CA ARG A 210 4.66 -21.43 -4.20
C ARG A 210 5.56 -22.63 -4.44
N LEU A 211 5.28 -23.75 -3.77
CA LEU A 211 5.90 -25.03 -4.08
C LEU A 211 5.47 -25.46 -5.50
N LYS A 212 6.39 -25.96 -6.32
CA LYS A 212 6.05 -26.38 -7.70
C LYS A 212 5.13 -27.60 -7.75
N ASP A 213 5.25 -28.50 -6.77
CA ASP A 213 4.57 -29.80 -6.80
C ASP A 213 3.15 -29.74 -6.21
N SER A 214 2.94 -29.00 -5.10
CA SER A 214 1.61 -28.81 -4.49
C SER A 214 0.92 -27.49 -4.84
N GLY A 215 1.65 -26.48 -5.33
CA GLY A 215 1.12 -25.13 -5.58
C GLY A 215 0.85 -24.30 -4.33
N GLU A 216 1.04 -24.86 -3.14
CA GLU A 216 0.78 -24.23 -1.84
C GLU A 216 1.75 -23.09 -1.57
N ARG A 217 1.28 -22.08 -0.83
CA ARG A 217 2.09 -20.90 -0.50
C ARG A 217 3.03 -21.21 0.67
N PHE A 218 4.17 -20.53 0.69
CA PHE A 218 5.03 -20.43 1.86
C PHE A 218 5.53 -18.99 2.03
N VAL A 219 5.99 -18.64 3.24
CA VAL A 219 6.75 -17.41 3.51
C VAL A 219 8.19 -17.79 3.76
N ALA A 220 9.13 -17.11 3.10
CA ALA A 220 10.56 -17.34 3.26
C ALA A 220 11.38 -16.05 3.37
N ASN A 221 12.50 -16.13 4.08
CA ASN A 221 13.58 -15.16 4.03
C ASN A 221 14.53 -15.49 2.88
N THR A 222 15.27 -14.51 2.33
CA THR A 222 16.41 -14.80 1.45
C THR A 222 17.49 -15.56 2.22
N GLY A 223 17.83 -16.77 1.76
CA GLY A 223 18.84 -17.62 2.40
C GLY A 223 20.29 -17.20 2.15
N ASP A 224 20.54 -16.36 1.13
CA ASP A 224 21.89 -16.00 0.71
C ASP A 224 21.97 -14.57 0.09
N LYS A 225 23.21 -14.09 -0.09
CA LYS A 225 23.52 -12.75 -0.63
C LYS A 225 23.27 -12.61 -2.13
N ILE A 226 23.38 -13.69 -2.92
CA ILE A 226 23.11 -13.69 -4.36
C ILE A 226 21.61 -13.47 -4.58
N THR A 227 20.78 -14.20 -3.83
CA THR A 227 19.32 -14.07 -3.83
C THR A 227 18.87 -12.70 -3.35
N LEU A 228 19.40 -12.19 -2.22
CA LEU A 228 19.11 -10.83 -1.76
C LEU A 228 19.50 -9.77 -2.81
N LYS A 229 20.64 -9.93 -3.49
CA LYS A 229 21.07 -9.02 -4.56
C LYS A 229 20.15 -9.10 -5.79
N ALA A 230 19.66 -10.28 -6.13
CA ALA A 230 18.75 -10.47 -7.26
C ALA A 230 17.38 -9.80 -7.05
N LEU A 231 16.84 -9.82 -5.82
CA LEU A 231 15.58 -9.10 -5.50
C LEU A 231 15.67 -7.56 -5.66
N VAL A 232 16.88 -7.01 -5.65
CA VAL A 232 17.15 -5.55 -5.67
C VAL A 232 17.65 -5.06 -7.04
N LYS A 233 17.84 -5.97 -8.00
CA LYS A 233 18.24 -5.57 -9.34
C LYS A 233 17.12 -4.80 -10.07
N SER A 234 17.53 -4.02 -11.08
CA SER A 234 16.67 -3.12 -11.85
C SER A 234 15.50 -3.84 -12.53
N ALA A 235 14.46 -3.07 -12.86
CA ALA A 235 13.16 -3.55 -13.36
C ALA A 235 13.21 -4.47 -14.60
N ASP A 236 14.32 -4.49 -15.35
CA ASP A 236 14.54 -5.38 -16.49
C ASP A 236 14.86 -6.83 -16.07
N ASP A 237 15.18 -7.07 -14.79
CA ASP A 237 15.62 -8.34 -14.21
C ASP A 237 14.53 -8.99 -13.31
N GLU A 238 13.24 -8.72 -13.57
CA GLU A 238 12.04 -9.16 -12.81
C GLU A 238 12.16 -10.60 -12.28
N VAL A 239 11.86 -10.79 -11.00
CA VAL A 239 12.05 -12.05 -10.25
C VAL A 239 10.75 -12.76 -9.91
N ILE A 240 9.60 -12.09 -10.00
CA ILE A 240 8.28 -12.74 -9.93
C ILE A 240 8.19 -13.78 -11.05
N GLY A 241 7.75 -14.99 -10.71
CA GLY A 241 7.70 -16.13 -11.63
C GLY A 241 9.02 -16.86 -11.84
N LYS A 242 10.17 -16.37 -11.32
CA LYS A 242 11.44 -17.12 -11.39
C LYS A 242 11.42 -18.31 -10.42
N GLU A 243 12.05 -19.39 -10.87
CA GLU A 243 12.21 -20.63 -10.10
C GLU A 243 13.41 -20.55 -9.15
N GLY A 244 13.33 -21.28 -8.04
CA GLY A 244 14.41 -21.47 -7.09
C GLY A 244 14.09 -22.61 -6.12
N TRP A 245 14.74 -22.58 -4.97
CA TRP A 245 14.65 -23.62 -3.94
C TRP A 245 14.26 -22.99 -2.61
N VAL A 246 13.43 -23.70 -1.85
CA VAL A 246 13.08 -23.38 -0.47
C VAL A 246 13.48 -24.54 0.46
N TRP A 247 14.06 -24.20 1.60
CA TRP A 247 14.50 -25.15 2.64
C TRP A 247 14.27 -24.57 4.04
N LYS A 248 14.28 -25.42 5.07
CA LYS A 248 14.24 -24.98 6.47
C LYS A 248 15.61 -24.46 6.92
N GLU A 249 15.64 -23.38 7.70
CA GLU A 249 16.85 -22.90 8.38
C GLU A 249 17.41 -23.95 9.37
N GLU A 250 18.73 -24.10 9.44
CA GLU A 250 19.38 -25.16 10.23
C GLU A 250 19.13 -25.00 11.75
N ASP A 251 19.30 -23.78 12.26
CA ASP A 251 19.11 -23.42 13.68
C ASP A 251 17.75 -22.75 13.96
N GLY A 252 16.72 -22.93 13.11
CA GLY A 252 15.45 -22.21 13.26
C GLY A 252 14.28 -22.75 12.44
N ASP A 253 13.08 -22.21 12.69
CA ASP A 253 11.84 -22.64 12.02
C ASP A 253 11.48 -21.81 10.77
N ARG A 254 12.37 -20.92 10.33
CA ARG A 254 12.15 -20.08 9.15
C ARG A 254 12.43 -20.87 7.87
N ASN A 255 11.61 -20.67 6.84
CA ASN A 255 11.97 -21.07 5.49
C ASN A 255 12.98 -20.07 4.90
N LEU A 256 13.98 -20.58 4.20
CA LEU A 256 14.95 -19.83 3.43
C LEU A 256 14.74 -20.13 1.94
N PHE A 257 14.81 -19.10 1.09
CA PHE A 257 14.73 -19.22 -0.36
C PHE A 257 16.04 -18.81 -1.02
N GLY A 258 16.45 -19.54 -2.05
CA GLY A 258 17.62 -19.26 -2.88
C GLY A 258 17.43 -19.63 -4.35
N PHE A 259 18.10 -18.92 -5.26
CA PHE A 259 18.11 -19.28 -6.68
C PHE A 259 19.04 -20.46 -7.00
N GLU A 260 20.08 -20.66 -6.17
CA GLU A 260 20.94 -21.85 -6.23
C GLU A 260 20.44 -22.93 -5.25
N GLN A 261 20.91 -24.16 -5.43
CA GLN A 261 20.57 -25.28 -4.56
C GLN A 261 21.28 -25.17 -3.20
N GLY A 262 20.59 -24.52 -2.25
CA GLY A 262 21.02 -24.39 -0.85
C GLY A 262 22.18 -23.41 -0.63
N PRO A 263 22.64 -23.23 0.61
CA PRO A 263 23.93 -22.59 0.85
C PRO A 263 25.03 -23.47 0.25
N ARG A 264 25.97 -22.85 -0.49
CA ARG A 264 27.25 -23.51 -0.74
C ARG A 264 27.99 -23.58 0.60
N LEU A 265 27.98 -24.77 1.20
CA LEU A 265 28.87 -25.16 2.30
C LEU A 265 30.34 -25.08 1.85
#